data_AF-A0A839SX57-F1
#
_entry.id   AF-A0A839SX57-F1
#
_cell.length_a   1.000
_cell.length_b   1.000
_cell.length_c   1.000
_cell.angle_alpha   90.00
_cell.angle_beta   90.00
_cell.angle_gamma   90.00
#
_symmetry.space_group_name_H-M   'P 1'
#
loop_
_entity.id
_entity.type
_entity.pdbx_description
1 polymer ?
#
loop_
_entity_poly.entity_id
_entity_poly.type
_entity_poly.pdbx_seq_one_letter_code
_entity_poly.pdbx_strand_id
1 'polypeptide(L)'
;MNYRFKSLAFLSPFILAACAASGPERIGAENPTVSYSYHYGDEEETRQEAAKYCYENYNRAARLVEDVRRDNGGVMTFDCVIP
;
A
#
# COMPACT_ATOMS: atom_id res chain seq x y z
N MET A 1 -41.24 12.21 48.29
CA MET A 1 -40.01 12.51 47.54
C MET A 1 -39.27 11.22 47.28
N ASN A 2 -39.30 10.70 46.06
CA ASN A 2 -38.56 9.50 45.64
C ASN A 2 -37.95 9.76 44.26
N TYR A 3 -36.62 9.61 44.18
CA TYR A 3 -35.77 9.89 43.03
C TYR A 3 -35.91 8.80 41.97
N ARG A 4 -35.95 9.18 40.69
CA ARG A 4 -35.69 8.29 39.56
C ARG A 4 -34.54 8.85 38.73
N PHE A 5 -33.32 8.38 39.03
CA PHE A 5 -32.16 8.55 38.17
C PHE A 5 -32.37 7.72 36.91
N LYS A 6 -32.62 8.39 35.77
CA LYS A 6 -32.53 7.75 34.45
C LYS A 6 -31.06 7.77 34.03
N SER A 7 -30.39 6.63 34.17
CA SER A 7 -29.09 6.38 33.56
C SER A 7 -29.20 6.51 32.05
N LEU A 8 -28.55 7.53 31.48
CA LEU A 8 -28.20 7.58 30.06
C LEU A 8 -26.72 7.24 29.96
N ALA A 9 -26.43 5.94 29.84
CA ALA A 9 -25.13 5.48 29.41
C ALA A 9 -24.97 5.88 27.93
N PHE A 10 -24.32 7.01 27.67
CA PHE A 10 -23.81 7.34 26.35
C PHE A 10 -22.67 6.36 26.04
N LEU A 11 -23.00 5.29 25.32
CA LEU A 11 -22.01 4.43 24.69
C LEU A 11 -21.32 5.25 23.60
N SER A 12 -20.21 5.88 23.97
CA SER A 12 -19.31 6.55 23.03
C SER A 12 -18.73 5.49 22.09
N PRO A 13 -18.89 5.61 20.77
CA PRO A 13 -18.26 4.70 19.84
C PRO A 13 -16.74 4.96 19.87
N PHE A 14 -15.97 3.91 20.16
CA PHE A 14 -14.53 3.90 19.92
C PHE A 14 -14.30 4.13 18.42
N ILE A 15 -13.92 5.35 18.05
CA ILE A 15 -13.43 5.64 16.71
C ILE A 15 -12.03 5.04 16.64
N LEU A 16 -11.92 3.86 16.04
CA LEU A 16 -10.64 3.30 15.64
C LEU A 16 -10.08 4.21 14.54
N ALA A 17 -9.04 4.98 14.87
CA ALA A 17 -8.25 5.67 13.87
C ALA A 17 -7.58 4.61 12.99
N ALA A 18 -8.04 4.46 11.75
CA ALA A 18 -7.31 3.71 10.75
C ALA A 18 -6.12 4.57 10.31
N CYS A 19 -4.91 4.22 10.72
CA CYS A 19 -3.72 4.78 10.10
C CYS A 19 -3.76 4.39 8.62
N ALA A 20 -3.81 5.36 7.72
CA ALA A 20 -3.53 5.10 6.32
C ALA A 20 -2.06 4.65 6.24
N ALA A 21 -1.82 3.41 5.80
CA ALA A 21 -0.47 2.94 5.57
C ALA A 21 0.14 3.82 4.45
N SER A 22 1.15 4.61 4.80
CA SER A 22 1.87 5.48 3.88
C SER A 22 2.97 4.69 3.17
N GLY A 23 2.58 3.77 2.29
CA GLY A 23 3.51 2.94 1.52
C GLY A 23 3.09 2.86 0.06
N PRO A 24 3.90 2.20 -0.79
CA PRO A 24 3.61 2.08 -2.21
C PRO A 24 2.32 1.30 -2.45
N GLU A 25 1.45 1.86 -3.28
CA GLU A 25 0.19 1.25 -3.65
C GLU A 25 0.34 0.55 -5.00
N ARG A 26 -0.05 -0.73 -5.08
CA ARG A 26 -0.08 -1.45 -6.36
C ARG A 26 -1.26 -0.95 -7.20
N ILE A 27 -0.96 -0.30 -8.32
CA ILE A 27 -1.96 0.28 -9.21
C ILE A 27 -2.26 -0.58 -10.45
N GLY A 28 -1.42 -1.58 -10.73
CA GLY A 28 -1.61 -2.48 -11.87
C GLY A 28 -0.78 -3.75 -11.75
N ALA A 29 -1.32 -4.83 -12.30
CA ALA A 29 -0.61 -6.09 -12.50
C ALA A 29 -1.08 -6.74 -13.80
N GLU A 30 -0.15 -6.93 -14.72
CA GLU A 30 -0.30 -7.66 -15.97
C GLU A 30 0.66 -8.86 -15.96
N ASN A 31 0.51 -9.84 -16.85
CA ASN A 31 1.44 -10.98 -16.87
C ASN A 31 2.61 -10.69 -17.84
N PRO A 32 3.88 -10.61 -17.40
CA PRO A 32 4.43 -10.71 -16.03
C PRO A 32 4.96 -9.36 -15.51
N THR A 33 4.15 -8.31 -15.54
CA THR A 33 4.53 -6.93 -15.21
C THR A 33 3.72 -6.41 -14.02
N VAL A 34 4.32 -5.63 -13.13
CA VAL A 34 3.62 -5.01 -11.98
C VAL A 34 3.97 -3.53 -11.87
N SER A 35 2.98 -2.71 -11.53
CA SER A 35 3.15 -1.26 -11.38
C SER A 35 2.69 -0.79 -10.01
N TYR A 36 3.49 0.08 -9.40
CA TYR A 36 3.25 0.68 -8.09
C TYR A 36 3.33 2.19 -8.19
N SER A 37 2.35 2.89 -7.58
CA SER A 37 2.50 4.31 -7.28
C SER A 37 3.20 4.47 -5.94
N TYR A 38 4.09 5.45 -5.85
CA TYR A 38 4.91 5.67 -4.67
C TYR A 38 5.03 7.17 -4.36
N HIS A 39 5.32 7.52 -3.10
CA HIS A 39 5.70 8.88 -2.70
C HIS A 39 7.21 9.02 -2.60
N TYR A 40 7.73 10.24 -2.76
CA TYR A 40 9.18 10.46 -2.60
C TYR A 40 9.67 9.97 -1.23
N GLY A 41 10.69 9.12 -1.24
CA GLY A 41 11.18 8.41 -0.05
C GLY A 41 10.83 6.92 -0.05
N ASP A 42 9.80 6.51 -0.79
CA ASP A 42 9.30 5.12 -0.82
C ASP A 42 9.86 4.32 -1.99
N GLU A 43 10.82 4.86 -2.76
CA GLU A 43 11.37 4.18 -3.95
C GLU A 43 11.94 2.81 -3.64
N GLU A 44 12.64 2.68 -2.51
CA GLU A 44 13.26 1.42 -2.09
C GLU A 44 12.21 0.41 -1.59
N GLU A 45 11.24 0.88 -0.80
CA GLU A 45 10.10 0.06 -0.39
C GLU A 45 9.33 -0.45 -1.62
N THR A 46 9.14 0.40 -2.62
CA THR A 46 8.49 0.05 -3.90
C THR A 46 9.25 -1.06 -4.63
N ARG A 47 10.59 -1.00 -4.68
CA ARG A 47 11.42 -2.06 -5.28
C ARG A 47 11.31 -3.37 -4.51
N GLN A 48 11.27 -3.32 -3.18
CA GLN A 48 11.14 -4.51 -2.34
C GLN A 48 9.77 -5.17 -2.50
N GLU A 49 8.69 -4.38 -2.53
CA GLU A 49 7.34 -4.88 -2.79
C GLU A 49 7.22 -5.50 -4.20
N ALA A 50 7.81 -4.87 -5.22
CA ALA A 50 7.84 -5.46 -6.56
C ALA A 50 8.64 -6.77 -6.61
N ALA A 51 9.81 -6.83 -5.95
CA ALA A 51 10.61 -8.05 -5.86
C ALA A 51 9.86 -9.19 -5.17
N LYS A 52 9.19 -8.88 -4.04
CA LYS A 52 8.33 -9.83 -3.33
C LYS A 52 7.21 -10.33 -4.23
N TYR A 53 6.49 -9.43 -4.91
CA TYR A 53 5.42 -9.80 -5.82
C TYR A 53 5.92 -10.74 -6.94
N CYS A 54 7.02 -10.41 -7.60
CA CYS A 54 7.57 -11.25 -8.67
C CYS A 54 8.02 -12.63 -8.17
N TYR A 55 8.60 -12.69 -6.98
CA TYR A 55 9.01 -13.96 -6.39
C TYR A 55 7.80 -14.83 -6.01
N GLU A 56 6.83 -14.25 -5.29
CA GLU A 56 5.66 -15.00 -4.79
C GLU A 56 4.74 -15.48 -5.92
N ASN A 57 4.58 -14.71 -7.01
CA ASN A 57 3.61 -15.02 -8.07
C ASN A 57 4.24 -15.73 -9.26
N TYR A 58 5.53 -15.48 -9.55
CA TYR A 58 6.18 -15.99 -10.75
C TYR A 58 7.48 -16.74 -10.47
N ASN A 59 7.95 -16.79 -9.21
CA ASN A 59 9.26 -17.32 -8.83
C ASN A 59 10.40 -16.69 -9.66
N ARG A 60 10.35 -15.37 -9.80
CA ARG A 60 11.22 -14.56 -10.68
C ARG A 60 11.74 -13.31 -9.97
N ALA A 61 12.83 -12.76 -10.49
CA ALA A 61 13.36 -11.48 -10.04
C ALA A 61 12.58 -10.32 -10.67
N ALA A 62 12.44 -9.21 -9.95
CA ALA A 62 11.88 -7.97 -10.49
C ALA A 62 12.96 -7.15 -11.20
N ARG A 63 12.66 -6.65 -12.40
CA ARG A 63 13.51 -5.71 -13.15
C ARG A 63 12.71 -4.44 -13.44
N LEU A 64 13.19 -3.31 -12.95
CA LEU A 64 12.59 -2.00 -13.24
C LEU A 64 12.64 -1.74 -14.75
N VAL A 65 11.49 -1.44 -15.35
CA VAL A 65 11.35 -1.17 -16.79
C VAL A 65 11.06 0.31 -17.03
N GLU A 66 10.24 0.91 -16.16
CA GLU A 66 9.83 2.31 -16.29
C GLU A 66 9.70 2.94 -14.90
N ASP A 67 10.13 4.20 -14.79
CA ASP A 67 9.99 5.05 -13.61
C ASP A 67 9.49 6.43 -14.05
N VAL A 68 8.19 6.67 -13.90
CA VAL A 68 7.52 7.93 -14.26
C VAL A 68 7.39 8.81 -13.02
N ARG A 69 8.29 9.77 -12.88
CA ARG A 69 8.30 10.74 -11.76
C ARG A 69 7.26 11.84 -11.93
N ARG A 70 6.70 12.30 -10.81
CA ARG A 70 5.73 13.41 -10.66
C ARG A 70 6.08 14.25 -9.42
N ASP A 71 5.35 15.33 -9.18
CA ASP A 71 5.68 16.32 -8.15
C ASP A 71 5.76 15.78 -6.71
N ASN A 72 5.09 14.67 -6.38
CA ASN A 72 5.09 14.07 -5.03
C ASN A 72 5.37 12.56 -5.03
N GLY A 73 6.14 12.07 -6.01
CA GLY A 73 6.52 10.67 -6.14
C GLY A 73 6.48 10.20 -7.59
N GLY A 74 5.87 9.06 -7.87
CA GLY A 74 5.81 8.55 -9.23
C GLY A 74 5.10 7.21 -9.38
N VAL A 75 5.31 6.59 -10.53
CA VAL A 75 4.91 5.21 -10.82
C VAL A 75 6.13 4.44 -11.28
N MET A 76 6.42 3.32 -10.61
CA MET A 76 7.43 2.36 -11.06
C MET A 76 6.76 1.12 -11.62
N THR A 77 7.23 0.66 -12.78
CA THR A 77 6.77 -0.55 -13.46
C THR A 77 7.93 -1.54 -13.56
N PHE A 78 7.67 -2.80 -13.19
CA PHE A 78 8.66 -3.88 -13.13
C PHE A 78 8.21 -5.07 -13.96
N ASP A 79 9.14 -5.69 -14.68
CA ASP A 79 8.97 -7.03 -15.27
C ASP A 79 9.48 -8.09 -14.32
N CYS A 80 8.73 -9.19 -14.18
CA CYS A 80 9.17 -10.40 -13.51
C CYS A 80 9.94 -11.28 -14.52
N VAL A 81 11.26 -11.23 -14.44
CA VAL A 81 12.20 -11.88 -15.37
C VAL A 81 12.90 -13.08 -14.72
N ILE A 82 13.31 -14.04 -15.56
CA ILE A 82 14.13 -15.17 -15.09
C ILE A 82 15.52 -14.60 -14.75
N PRO A 83 16.08 -14.90 -13.56
CA PRO A 83 17.39 -14.43 -13.14
C PRO A 83 18.53 -14.98 -14.02
#